data_AF-A0A2P2LPQ2-F1
#
_entry.id   AF-A0A2P2LPQ2-F1
#
_cell.length_a   1.000
_cell.length_b   1.000
_cell.length_c   1.000
_cell.angle_alpha   90.00
_cell.angle_beta   90.00
_cell.angle_gamma   90.00
#
_symmetry.space_group_name_H-M   'P 1'
#
loop_
_entity.id
_entity.type
_entity.pdbx_description
1 polymer ?
#
loop_
_entity_poly.entity_id
_entity_poly.type
_entity_poly.pdbx_seq_one_letter_code
_entity_poly.pdbx_strand_id
1 'polypeptide(L)'
;MARIKKHKHYRPPGKKKEGNAARYMTRSQAVKQLQVSLPLFRRLCILKGIFPREPKKKVKGNNHTYYHVKDIAFLQSEPLLEKFREISAYQKKIKKALAKKNEVLATRLRNRQPTAKLDRLIIERYPKFVDALRDLDDCLTMVSLFAALPAEKRLKIDVERVHKCRR
;
A
#
# COMPACT_ATOMS: atom_id res chain seq x y z
N MET A 1 -0.49 47.31 33.08
CA MET A 1 -1.00 46.53 31.94
C MET A 1 -1.53 45.18 32.43
N ALA A 2 -2.86 45.02 32.52
CA ALA A 2 -3.47 43.79 33.03
C ALA A 2 -3.42 42.66 31.98
N ARG A 3 -2.80 41.53 32.33
CA ARG A 3 -2.79 40.32 31.49
C ARG A 3 -4.22 39.75 31.41
N ILE A 4 -4.84 39.85 30.24
CA ILE A 4 -6.08 39.16 29.91
C ILE A 4 -5.83 37.65 30.02
N LYS A 5 -6.34 37.01 31.08
CA LYS A 5 -6.33 35.55 31.23
C LYS A 5 -7.29 34.96 30.19
N LYS A 6 -6.75 34.38 29.12
CA LYS A 6 -7.52 33.60 28.16
C LYS A 6 -8.23 32.45 28.90
N HIS A 7 -9.56 32.43 28.91
CA HIS A 7 -10.35 31.32 29.41
C HIS A 7 -10.00 30.05 28.61
N LYS A 8 -9.36 29.08 29.27
CA LYS A 8 -9.19 27.74 28.71
C LYS A 8 -10.55 27.06 28.70
N HIS A 9 -11.07 26.75 27.51
CA HIS A 9 -12.28 25.96 27.38
C HIS A 9 -12.06 24.58 28.01
N TYR A 10 -12.83 24.25 29.05
CA TYR A 10 -12.81 22.93 29.67
C TYR A 10 -13.39 21.91 28.68
N ARG A 11 -12.60 20.90 28.30
CA ARG A 11 -13.06 19.77 27.47
C ARG A 11 -13.04 18.51 28.33
N PRO A 12 -14.15 17.76 28.43
CA PRO A 12 -14.22 16.59 29.30
C PRO A 12 -13.15 15.55 28.90
N PRO A 13 -12.49 14.90 29.88
CA PRO A 13 -11.42 13.93 29.65
C PRO A 13 -12.02 12.62 29.12
N GLY A 14 -12.36 12.60 27.82
CA GLY A 14 -13.08 11.45 27.25
C GLY A 14 -12.72 11.07 25.82
N LYS A 15 -12.10 11.94 25.02
CA LYS A 15 -11.71 11.56 23.66
C LYS A 15 -10.32 12.11 23.35
N LYS A 16 -9.34 11.19 23.19
CA LYS A 16 -7.96 11.43 22.73
C LYS A 16 -7.95 11.96 21.28
N LYS A 17 -8.64 13.08 21.02
CA LYS A 17 -8.86 13.68 19.69
C LYS A 17 -7.78 14.71 19.31
N GLU A 18 -6.79 14.91 20.17
CA GLU A 18 -5.76 15.93 19.99
C GLU A 18 -4.36 15.34 20.24
N GLY A 19 -3.34 15.94 19.62
CA GLY A 19 -1.95 15.49 19.72
C GLY A 19 -1.63 14.20 18.93
N ASN A 20 -0.72 13.38 19.45
CA ASN A 20 -0.23 12.19 18.76
C ASN A 20 -1.33 11.17 18.43
N ALA A 21 -2.40 11.12 19.23
CA ALA A 21 -3.54 10.24 18.99
C ALA A 21 -4.34 10.60 17.73
N ALA A 22 -4.30 11.87 17.30
CA ALA A 22 -4.96 12.34 16.08
C ALA A 22 -4.05 12.30 14.85
N ARG A 23 -2.72 12.35 15.05
CA ARG A 23 -1.73 12.39 13.95
C ARG A 23 -1.38 11.01 13.41
N TYR A 24 -1.49 9.99 14.25
CA TYR A 24 -1.07 8.63 13.92
C TYR A 24 -2.20 7.64 14.11
N MET A 25 -2.21 6.62 13.26
CA MET A 25 -3.13 5.49 13.36
C MET A 25 -2.39 4.17 13.24
N THR A 26 -2.91 3.12 13.85
CA THR A 26 -2.29 1.80 13.74
C THR A 26 -2.56 1.16 12.39
N ARG A 27 -1.67 0.25 11.97
CA ARG A 27 -1.85 -0.56 10.74
C ARG A 27 -3.25 -1.17 10.64
N SER A 28 -3.76 -1.76 11.72
CA SER A 28 -5.08 -2.39 11.73
C SER A 28 -6.22 -1.38 11.51
N GLN A 29 -6.05 -0.14 11.97
CA GLN A 29 -7.02 0.94 11.70
C GLN A 29 -6.94 1.41 10.25
N ALA A 30 -5.73 1.60 9.71
CA ALA A 30 -5.52 2.00 8.32
C ALA A 30 -6.14 0.99 7.34
N VAL A 31 -5.90 -0.30 7.57
CA VAL A 31 -6.47 -1.39 6.76
C VAL A 31 -8.00 -1.38 6.81
N LYS A 32 -8.58 -1.20 8.00
CA LYS A 32 -10.05 -1.11 8.17
C LYS A 32 -10.64 0.12 7.47
N GLN A 33 -9.98 1.27 7.58
CA GLN A 33 -10.45 2.51 6.95
C GLN A 33 -10.41 2.45 5.42
N LEU A 34 -9.31 1.92 4.85
CA LEU A 34 -9.16 1.78 3.39
C LEU A 34 -10.00 0.63 2.80
N GLN A 35 -10.57 -0.24 3.66
CA GLN A 35 -11.37 -1.42 3.26
C GLN A 35 -10.62 -2.35 2.29
N VAL A 36 -9.34 -2.59 2.56
CA VAL A 36 -8.48 -3.48 1.76
C VAL A 36 -7.96 -4.64 2.59
N SER A 37 -7.47 -5.70 1.94
CA SER A 37 -6.79 -6.78 2.62
C SER A 37 -5.37 -6.35 3.05
N LEU A 38 -4.81 -7.01 4.06
CA LEU A 38 -3.45 -6.71 4.55
C LEU A 38 -2.36 -6.85 3.46
N PRO A 39 -2.38 -7.89 2.59
CA PRO A 39 -1.41 -7.98 1.48
C PRO A 39 -1.54 -6.83 0.48
N LEU A 40 -2.76 -6.43 0.12
CA LEU A 40 -2.99 -5.30 -0.78
C LEU A 40 -2.54 -3.99 -0.15
N PHE A 41 -2.83 -3.78 1.14
CA PHE A 41 -2.34 -2.62 1.88
C PHE A 41 -0.81 -2.53 1.83
N ARG A 42 -0.10 -3.62 2.12
CA ARG A 42 1.38 -3.65 2.05
C ARG A 42 1.89 -3.32 0.65
N ARG A 43 1.29 -3.91 -0.39
CA ARG A 43 1.67 -3.63 -1.79
C ARG A 43 1.46 -2.15 -2.13
N LEU A 44 0.33 -1.59 -1.73
CA LEU A 44 -0.03 -0.21 -1.99
C LEU A 44 0.91 0.76 -1.25
N CYS A 45 1.28 0.47 0.01
CA CYS A 45 2.28 1.22 0.76
C CYS A 45 3.64 1.25 0.04
N ILE A 46 4.10 0.12 -0.52
CA ILE A 46 5.37 0.06 -1.27
C ILE A 46 5.27 0.93 -2.55
N LEU A 47 4.18 0.76 -3.31
CA LEU A 47 3.96 1.49 -4.56
C LEU A 47 3.92 3.01 -4.35
N LYS A 48 3.31 3.48 -3.26
CA LYS A 48 3.27 4.92 -2.93
C LYS A 48 4.43 5.42 -2.07
N GLY A 49 5.26 4.55 -1.53
CA GLY A 49 6.37 4.95 -0.66
C GLY A 49 5.89 5.44 0.71
N ILE A 50 4.81 4.86 1.25
CA ILE A 50 4.33 5.20 2.59
C ILE A 50 4.93 4.23 3.60
N PHE A 51 5.77 4.79 4.44
CA PHE A 51 6.51 4.05 5.45
C PHE A 51 5.85 4.17 6.82
N PRO A 52 6.00 3.14 7.66
CA PRO A 52 5.60 3.25 9.05
C PRO A 52 6.41 4.33 9.78
N ARG A 53 5.80 4.93 10.79
CA ARG A 53 6.38 6.02 11.58
C ARG A 53 6.39 5.66 13.06
N GLU A 54 7.39 6.17 13.77
CA GLU A 54 7.49 5.99 15.21
C GLU A 54 7.02 7.26 15.94
N PRO A 55 5.80 7.25 16.53
CA PRO A 55 5.33 8.40 17.28
C PRO A 55 6.07 8.49 18.62
N LYS A 56 6.41 9.72 19.03
CA LYS A 56 7.05 10.00 20.34
C LYS A 56 6.31 9.36 21.52
N LYS A 57 4.97 9.30 21.46
CA LYS A 57 4.13 8.62 22.45
C LYS A 57 3.20 7.63 21.73
N LYS A 58 3.44 6.34 21.93
CA LYS A 58 2.67 5.23 21.33
C LYS A 58 1.37 5.00 22.11
N VAL A 59 0.27 5.61 21.65
CA VAL A 59 -1.01 5.67 22.37
C VAL A 59 -1.68 4.30 22.56
N LYS A 60 -1.44 3.34 21.65
CA LYS A 60 -2.01 1.99 21.69
C LYS A 60 -1.00 0.91 22.08
N GLY A 61 0.18 1.29 22.55
CA GLY A 61 1.25 0.36 22.92
C GLY A 61 2.34 0.20 21.86
N ASN A 62 3.42 -0.48 22.24
CA ASN A 62 4.67 -0.56 21.48
C ASN A 62 4.64 -1.58 20.34
N ASN A 63 3.80 -2.62 20.45
CA ASN A 63 3.74 -3.74 19.51
C ASN A 63 3.00 -3.41 18.20
N HIS A 64 2.62 -2.15 18.00
CA HIS A 64 1.89 -1.70 16.82
C HIS A 64 2.74 -0.84 15.91
N THR A 65 2.59 -1.11 14.62
CA THR A 65 3.08 -0.23 13.56
C THR A 65 2.11 0.94 13.38
N TYR A 66 2.63 2.16 13.39
CA TYR A 66 1.86 3.38 13.20
C TYR A 66 2.13 4.00 11.84
N TYR A 67 1.12 4.67 11.28
CA TYR A 67 1.18 5.45 10.05
C TYR A 67 0.61 6.84 10.33
N HIS A 68 1.01 7.84 9.54
CA HIS A 68 0.36 9.14 9.61
C HIS A 68 -1.04 9.07 9.03
N VAL A 69 -1.98 9.74 9.70
CA VAL A 69 -3.37 9.82 9.23
C VAL A 69 -3.44 10.55 7.87
N LYS A 70 -2.57 11.55 7.65
CA LYS A 70 -2.48 12.26 6.36
C LYS A 70 -2.08 11.34 5.22
N ASP A 71 -1.08 10.48 5.44
CA ASP A 71 -0.61 9.53 4.42
C ASP A 71 -1.73 8.54 4.06
N ILE A 72 -2.49 8.06 5.05
CA ILE A 72 -3.62 7.16 4.80
C ILE A 72 -4.78 7.87 4.10
N ALA A 73 -5.05 9.14 4.42
CA ALA A 73 -6.02 9.94 3.69
C ALA A 73 -5.61 10.16 2.23
N PHE A 74 -4.32 10.38 1.98
CA PHE A 74 -3.77 10.48 0.63
C PHE A 74 -3.94 9.17 -0.16
N LEU A 75 -3.75 8.02 0.49
CA LEU A 75 -4.05 6.71 -0.14
C LEU A 75 -5.52 6.50 -0.46
N GLN A 76 -6.41 7.12 0.30
CA GLN A 76 -7.85 6.97 0.08
C GLN A 76 -8.29 7.65 -1.22
N SER A 77 -7.63 8.73 -1.63
CA SER A 77 -7.87 9.42 -2.90
C SER A 77 -7.13 8.83 -4.10
N GLU A 78 -6.38 7.74 -3.92
CA GLU A 78 -5.53 7.19 -4.97
C GLU A 78 -6.31 6.33 -5.98
N PRO A 79 -6.23 6.61 -7.31
CA PRO A 79 -6.95 5.83 -8.33
C PRO A 79 -6.61 4.33 -8.37
N LEU A 80 -5.39 3.95 -7.99
CA LEU A 80 -4.99 2.54 -7.92
C LEU A 80 -5.81 1.73 -6.92
N LEU A 81 -6.33 2.38 -5.87
CA LEU A 81 -7.17 1.72 -4.88
C LEU A 81 -8.44 1.16 -5.54
N GLU A 82 -9.07 1.93 -6.41
CA GLU A 82 -10.24 1.52 -7.18
C GLU A 82 -9.89 0.38 -8.15
N LYS A 83 -8.77 0.47 -8.85
CA LYS A 83 -8.29 -0.60 -9.73
C LYS A 83 -8.02 -1.91 -8.98
N PHE A 84 -7.46 -1.87 -7.78
CA PHE A 84 -7.29 -3.08 -6.98
C PHE A 84 -8.61 -3.67 -6.47
N ARG A 85 -9.62 -2.83 -6.21
CA ARG A 85 -10.98 -3.28 -5.89
C ARG A 85 -11.65 -3.94 -7.10
N GLU A 86 -11.53 -3.35 -8.29
CA GLU A 86 -11.99 -3.94 -9.55
C GLU A 86 -11.36 -5.31 -9.78
N ILE A 87 -10.03 -5.42 -9.65
CA ILE A 87 -9.30 -6.68 -9.81
C ILE A 87 -9.77 -7.73 -8.80
N SER A 88 -9.93 -7.36 -7.53
CA SER A 88 -10.39 -8.27 -6.49
C SER A 88 -11.84 -8.74 -6.73
N ALA A 89 -12.72 -7.85 -7.17
CA ALA A 89 -14.08 -8.20 -7.55
C ALA A 89 -14.10 -9.13 -8.77
N TYR A 90 -13.22 -8.89 -9.74
CA TYR A 90 -13.07 -9.73 -10.92
C TYR A 90 -12.55 -11.14 -10.58
N GLN A 91 -11.57 -11.23 -9.68
CA GLN A 91 -11.08 -12.52 -9.16
C GLN A 91 -12.20 -13.32 -8.48
N LYS A 92 -13.12 -12.67 -7.75
CA LYS A 92 -14.30 -13.34 -7.19
C LYS A 92 -15.23 -13.90 -8.28
N LYS A 93 -15.39 -13.19 -9.42
CA LYS A 93 -16.17 -13.70 -10.57
C LYS A 93 -15.53 -14.96 -11.17
N ILE A 94 -14.21 -14.94 -11.35
CA ILE A 94 -13.45 -16.12 -11.82
C ILE A 94 -13.65 -17.29 -10.84
N LYS A 95 -13.44 -17.06 -9.54
CA LYS A 95 -13.62 -18.09 -8.50
C LYS A 95 -15.04 -18.66 -8.50
N LYS A 96 -16.07 -17.83 -8.71
CA LYS A 96 -17.47 -18.26 -8.82
C LYS A 96 -17.71 -19.13 -10.06
N ALA A 97 -17.12 -18.79 -11.22
CA ALA A 97 -17.23 -19.60 -12.43
C ALA A 97 -16.56 -20.98 -12.26
N LEU A 98 -15.38 -21.01 -11.64
CA LEU A 98 -14.66 -22.24 -11.31
C LEU A 98 -15.44 -23.12 -10.31
N ALA A 99 -16.02 -22.51 -9.28
CA ALA A 99 -16.86 -23.24 -8.32
C ALA A 99 -18.11 -23.87 -8.97
N LYS A 100 -18.60 -23.27 -10.07
CA LYS A 100 -19.70 -23.82 -10.88
C LYS A 100 -19.22 -24.79 -11.97
N LYS A 101 -17.93 -25.15 -12.01
CA LYS A 101 -17.31 -26.01 -13.04
C LYS A 101 -17.51 -25.51 -14.48
N ASN A 102 -17.73 -24.22 -14.68
CA ASN A 102 -17.85 -23.63 -16.02
C ASN A 102 -16.47 -23.15 -16.49
N GLU A 103 -15.70 -24.07 -17.05
CA GLU A 103 -14.32 -23.81 -17.50
C GLU A 103 -14.24 -22.80 -18.64
N VAL A 104 -15.17 -22.86 -19.61
CA VAL A 104 -15.21 -21.94 -20.77
C VAL A 104 -15.40 -20.49 -20.33
N LEU A 105 -16.28 -20.27 -19.35
CA LEU A 105 -16.47 -18.94 -18.78
C LEU A 105 -15.24 -18.51 -17.97
N ALA A 106 -14.65 -19.42 -17.19
CA ALA A 106 -13.49 -19.11 -16.37
C ALA A 106 -12.26 -18.72 -17.22
N THR A 107 -11.99 -19.42 -18.32
CA THR A 107 -10.91 -19.08 -19.27
C THR A 107 -11.16 -17.73 -19.94
N ARG A 108 -12.38 -17.48 -20.44
CA ARG A 108 -12.76 -16.18 -21.01
C ARG A 108 -12.55 -15.04 -20.01
N LEU A 109 -12.93 -15.26 -18.75
CA LEU A 109 -12.74 -14.26 -17.71
C LEU A 109 -11.25 -14.03 -17.43
N ARG A 110 -10.43 -15.08 -17.28
CA ARG A 110 -8.97 -14.94 -17.07
C ARG A 110 -8.31 -14.07 -18.16
N ASN A 111 -8.68 -14.29 -19.42
CA ASN A 111 -8.10 -13.54 -20.55
C ASN A 111 -8.47 -12.05 -20.56
N ARG A 112 -9.61 -11.67 -19.95
CA ARG A 112 -10.10 -10.29 -19.87
C ARG A 112 -9.84 -9.63 -18.51
N GLN A 113 -8.95 -10.20 -17.70
CA GLN A 113 -8.68 -9.67 -16.37
C GLN A 113 -8.09 -8.25 -16.47
N PRO A 114 -8.64 -7.27 -15.72
CA PRO A 114 -8.07 -5.93 -15.69
C PRO A 114 -6.68 -5.94 -15.06
N THR A 115 -5.77 -5.14 -15.62
CA THR A 115 -4.41 -4.96 -15.10
C THR A 115 -4.23 -3.54 -14.59
N ALA A 116 -3.58 -3.38 -13.44
CA ALA A 116 -3.24 -2.08 -12.90
C ALA A 116 -1.91 -1.62 -13.51
N LYS A 117 -1.95 -0.54 -14.30
CA LYS A 117 -0.75 0.13 -14.80
C LYS A 117 -0.11 0.99 -13.71
N LEU A 118 1.21 1.06 -13.69
CA LEU A 118 1.97 1.84 -12.68
C LEU A 118 2.54 3.14 -13.26
N ASP A 119 2.33 3.40 -14.54
CA ASP A 119 2.95 4.50 -15.30
C ASP A 119 2.76 5.86 -14.61
N ARG A 120 1.52 6.14 -14.19
CA ARG A 120 1.18 7.37 -13.46
C ARG A 120 1.95 7.52 -12.15
N LEU A 121 2.19 6.43 -11.42
CA LEU A 121 2.96 6.49 -10.17
C LEU A 121 4.42 6.83 -10.41
N ILE A 122 5.00 6.28 -11.47
CA ILE A 122 6.40 6.51 -11.81
C ILE A 122 6.58 7.99 -12.16
N ILE A 123 5.68 8.56 -12.96
CA ILE A 123 5.70 9.99 -13.32
C ILE A 123 5.47 10.89 -12.11
N GLU A 124 4.52 10.55 -11.23
CA GLU A 124 4.28 11.32 -9.99
C GLU A 124 5.48 11.28 -9.04
N ARG A 125 6.22 10.17 -8.99
CA ARG A 125 7.39 10.00 -8.13
C ARG A 125 8.64 10.67 -8.71
N TYR A 126 8.84 10.56 -10.02
CA TYR A 126 10.00 11.06 -10.74
C TYR A 126 9.55 12.04 -11.83
N PRO A 127 9.24 13.30 -11.47
CA PRO A 127 8.75 14.28 -12.43
C PRO A 127 9.81 14.66 -13.47
N LYS A 128 11.10 14.52 -13.15
CA LYS A 128 12.21 14.75 -14.07
C LYS A 128 13.02 13.47 -14.28
N PHE A 129 13.63 13.34 -15.45
CA PHE A 129 14.50 12.21 -15.79
C PHE A 129 15.69 12.06 -14.83
N VAL A 130 16.28 13.17 -14.39
CA VAL A 130 17.40 13.16 -13.43
C VAL A 130 16.99 12.57 -12.09
N ASP A 131 15.75 12.78 -11.64
CA ASP A 131 15.25 12.20 -10.39
C ASP A 131 15.15 10.67 -10.51
N ALA A 132 14.74 10.16 -11.67
CA ALA A 132 14.70 8.73 -11.94
C ALA A 132 16.12 8.10 -12.00
N LEU A 133 17.10 8.80 -12.58
CA LEU A 133 18.49 8.33 -12.65
C LEU A 133 19.14 8.21 -11.27
N ARG A 134 18.83 9.11 -10.33
CA ARG A 134 19.40 9.09 -8.97
C ARG A 134 18.97 7.85 -8.18
N ASP A 135 17.75 7.36 -8.41
CA ASP A 135 17.21 6.17 -7.73
C ASP A 135 17.44 4.86 -8.50
N LEU A 136 18.13 4.92 -9.65
CA LEU A 136 18.29 3.76 -10.54
C LEU A 136 19.17 2.66 -9.94
N ASP A 137 20.18 3.01 -9.15
CA ASP A 137 21.17 2.06 -8.58
C ASP A 137 20.51 1.01 -7.67
N ASP A 138 19.58 1.42 -6.79
CA ASP A 138 18.84 0.52 -5.90
C ASP A 138 17.98 -0.49 -6.68
N CYS A 139 17.42 -0.07 -7.81
CA CYS A 139 16.65 -0.96 -8.68
C CYS A 139 17.55 -1.98 -9.39
N LEU A 140 18.73 -1.55 -9.87
CA LEU A 140 19.66 -2.41 -10.59
C LEU A 140 20.29 -3.48 -9.70
N THR A 141 20.66 -3.13 -8.46
CA THR A 141 21.21 -4.09 -7.49
C THR A 141 20.20 -5.20 -7.15
N MET A 142 18.91 -4.87 -7.04
CA MET A 142 17.86 -5.86 -6.83
C MET A 142 17.63 -6.75 -8.06
N VAL A 143 17.65 -6.18 -9.27
CA VAL A 143 17.50 -6.96 -10.50
C VAL A 143 18.66 -7.94 -10.68
N SER A 144 19.89 -7.48 -10.47
CA SER A 144 21.09 -8.33 -10.60
C SER A 144 21.10 -9.46 -9.57
N LEU A 145 20.66 -9.19 -8.33
CA LEU A 145 20.46 -10.23 -7.32
C LEU A 145 19.47 -11.31 -7.80
N PHE A 146 18.29 -10.92 -8.29
CA PHE A 146 17.31 -11.89 -8.79
C PHE A 146 17.75 -12.63 -10.04
N ALA A 147 18.63 -12.05 -10.86
CA ALA A 147 19.21 -12.70 -12.03
C ALA A 147 20.18 -13.84 -11.64
N ALA A 148 20.95 -13.64 -10.56
CA ALA A 148 21.92 -14.60 -10.04
C ALA A 148 21.28 -15.73 -9.22
N LEU A 149 20.12 -15.50 -8.60
CA LEU A 149 19.44 -16.51 -7.79
C LEU A 149 18.80 -17.62 -8.64
N PRO A 150 18.79 -18.89 -8.15
CA PRO A 150 18.02 -19.96 -8.76
C PRO A 150 16.52 -19.77 -8.51
N ALA A 151 15.69 -20.23 -9.45
CA ALA A 151 14.24 -20.20 -9.28
C ALA A 151 13.80 -21.31 -8.32
N GLU A 152 13.27 -20.93 -7.16
CA GLU A 152 12.83 -21.87 -6.13
C GLU A 152 11.38 -21.64 -5.69
N LYS A 153 10.54 -22.67 -5.88
CA LYS A 153 9.09 -22.62 -5.55
C LYS A 153 8.84 -22.44 -4.05
N ARG A 154 9.69 -23.02 -3.18
CA ARG A 154 9.56 -22.91 -1.72
C ARG A 154 9.66 -21.45 -1.24
N LEU A 155 10.55 -20.69 -1.87
CA LEU A 155 10.79 -19.27 -1.59
C LEU A 155 9.87 -18.33 -2.40
N LYS A 156 8.94 -18.90 -3.19
CA LYS A 156 8.03 -18.15 -4.08
C LYS A 156 8.79 -17.29 -5.11
N ILE A 157 9.96 -17.76 -5.54
CA ILE A 157 10.73 -17.14 -6.63
C ILE A 157 10.28 -17.81 -7.93
N ASP A 158 9.65 -17.02 -8.79
CA ASP A 158 9.09 -17.49 -10.05
C ASP A 158 10.16 -17.55 -11.16
N VAL A 159 10.11 -18.60 -11.97
CA VAL A 159 11.04 -18.85 -13.08
C VAL A 159 10.94 -17.71 -14.10
N GLU A 160 9.71 -17.29 -14.43
CA GLU A 160 9.50 -16.17 -15.35
C GLU A 160 10.12 -14.86 -14.85
N ARG A 161 10.14 -14.64 -13.53
CA ARG A 161 10.71 -13.43 -12.95
C ARG A 161 12.23 -13.43 -13.05
N VAL A 162 12.88 -14.55 -12.73
CA VAL A 162 14.33 -14.70 -12.86
C VAL A 162 14.77 -14.50 -14.31
N HIS A 163 14.07 -15.09 -15.28
CA HIS A 163 14.37 -14.89 -16.70
C HIS A 163 14.20 -13.45 -17.16
N LYS A 164 13.18 -12.72 -16.64
CA LYS A 164 13.02 -11.29 -16.93
C LYS A 164 14.15 -10.44 -16.36
N CYS A 165 14.73 -10.81 -15.23
CA CYS A 165 15.87 -10.11 -14.64
C CYS A 165 17.20 -10.38 -15.35
N ARG A 166 17.31 -11.48 -16.13
CA ARG A 166 18.51 -11.82 -16.91
C ARG A 166 18.54 -11.19 -18.31
N ARG A 167 17.39 -10.71 -18.79
CA ARG A 167 17.25 -10.04 -20.08
C ARG A 167 17.49 -8.56 -19.91
#